data_AF-A0A2E9ZE83-F1
#
_entry.id   AF-A0A2E9ZE83-F1
#
_cell.length_a   1.000
_cell.length_b   1.000
_cell.length_c   1.000
_cell.angle_alpha   90.00
_cell.angle_beta   90.00
_cell.angle_gamma   90.00
#
_symmetry.space_group_name_H-M   'P 1'
#
loop_
_entity.id
_entity.type
_entity.pdbx_description
1 polymer ?
#
loop_
_entity_poly.entity_id
_entity_poly.type
_entity_poly.pdbx_seq_one_letter_code
_entity_poly.pdbx_strand_id
1 'polypeptide(L)'
;MIDNNRTIKNLAQLNIIQNAPSSALLDLYLVKQGESIADVNPNGNDINPLTIAGFTVEADSYDVVVTGPSDKTILAGPETVQMDAGHLYRILIRDPQGGGSPPVIVITEEGTQ
;
A
#
# COMPACT_ATOMS: atom_id res chain seq x y z
N MET A 1 -10.20 -32.88 7.02
CA MET A 1 -9.60 -31.79 6.22
C MET A 1 -10.65 -30.71 6.14
N ILE A 2 -10.41 -29.54 6.73
CA ILE A 2 -11.36 -28.41 6.72
C ILE A 2 -11.00 -27.53 5.53
N ASP A 3 -12.02 -27.16 4.76
CA ASP A 3 -11.92 -26.37 3.54
C ASP A 3 -11.31 -24.97 3.78
N ASN A 4 -10.03 -24.80 3.46
CA ASN A 4 -9.38 -23.49 3.33
C ASN A 4 -9.89 -22.68 2.11
N ASN A 5 -10.89 -23.17 1.39
CA ASN A 5 -11.38 -22.54 0.15
C ASN A 5 -12.33 -21.35 0.40
N ARG A 6 -12.75 -21.11 1.65
CA ARG A 6 -13.73 -20.06 2.00
C ARG A 6 -13.06 -18.71 2.30
N THR A 7 -11.81 -18.70 2.76
CA THR A 7 -11.08 -17.47 3.12
C THR A 7 -10.61 -16.69 1.89
N ILE A 8 -10.19 -17.36 0.82
CA ILE A 8 -9.65 -16.71 -0.39
C ILE A 8 -10.72 -15.91 -1.15
N LYS A 9 -12.00 -16.32 -1.06
CA LYS A 9 -13.10 -15.67 -1.77
C LYS A 9 -13.43 -14.25 -1.30
N ASN A 10 -12.91 -13.84 -0.13
CA ASN A 10 -13.20 -12.52 0.46
C ASN A 10 -11.99 -11.60 0.48
N LEU A 11 -10.88 -11.96 -0.16
CA LEU A 11 -9.65 -11.18 -0.13
C LEU A 11 -9.43 -10.44 -1.45
N ALA A 12 -8.96 -9.20 -1.34
CA ALA A 12 -8.30 -8.48 -2.42
C ALA A 12 -6.80 -8.79 -2.40
N GLN A 13 -6.16 -8.81 -3.57
CA GLN A 13 -4.71 -8.87 -3.68
C GLN A 13 -4.15 -7.47 -3.85
N LEU A 14 -3.04 -7.18 -3.19
CA LEU A 14 -2.38 -5.88 -3.23
C LEU A 14 -0.89 -6.04 -3.47
N ASN A 15 -0.36 -5.32 -4.46
CA ASN A 15 1.06 -5.21 -4.73
C ASN A 15 1.58 -3.80 -4.44
N ILE A 16 2.67 -3.69 -3.69
CA ILE A 16 3.41 -2.46 -3.50
C ILE A 16 4.58 -2.44 -4.48
N ILE A 17 4.77 -1.32 -5.17
CA ILE A 17 5.95 -1.03 -5.96
C ILE A 17 6.55 0.28 -5.48
N GLN A 18 7.75 0.22 -4.89
CA GLN A 18 8.55 1.41 -4.63
C GLN A 18 9.31 1.76 -5.91
N ASN A 19 8.93 2.86 -6.55
CA ASN A 19 9.57 3.45 -7.73
C ASN A 19 9.88 4.95 -7.55
N ALA A 20 10.19 5.36 -6.32
CA ALA A 20 10.59 6.71 -5.94
C ALA A 20 12.08 6.69 -5.52
N PRO A 21 13.03 6.71 -6.47
CA PRO A 21 14.46 6.62 -6.15
C PRO A 21 14.98 7.79 -5.31
N SER A 22 14.27 8.92 -5.29
CA SER A 22 14.61 10.06 -4.43
C SER A 22 14.24 9.84 -2.96
N SER A 23 13.46 8.81 -2.64
CA SER A 23 13.08 8.40 -1.28
C SER A 23 13.88 7.15 -0.88
N ALA A 24 14.77 7.28 0.11
CA ALA A 24 15.73 6.22 0.46
C ALA A 24 15.08 4.96 1.07
N LEU A 25 14.35 5.12 2.18
CA LEU A 25 13.55 4.08 2.81
C LEU A 25 12.19 4.70 3.12
N LEU A 26 11.15 3.91 2.99
CA LEU A 26 9.78 4.32 3.28
C LEU A 26 9.10 3.26 4.13
N ASP A 27 8.13 3.69 4.91
CA ASP A 27 7.16 2.79 5.53
C ASP A 27 5.81 2.98 4.84
N LEU A 28 5.12 1.87 4.54
CA LEU A 28 3.77 1.88 3.99
C LEU A 28 2.80 1.33 5.02
N TYR A 29 1.76 2.11 5.28
CA TYR A 29 0.63 1.75 6.12
C TYR A 29 -0.62 1.59 5.26
N LEU A 30 -1.37 0.55 5.56
CA LEU A 30 -2.70 0.30 5.06
C LEU A 30 -3.61 0.08 6.27
N VAL A 31 -4.45 1.07 6.54
CA VAL A 31 -5.40 1.08 7.66
C VAL A 31 -6.81 1.21 7.12
N LYS A 32 -7.84 0.81 7.87
CA LYS A 32 -9.22 1.05 7.40
C LYS A 32 -9.45 2.55 7.25
N GLN A 33 -10.34 2.94 6.33
CA GLN A 33 -10.59 4.36 6.06
C GLN A 33 -10.93 5.13 7.35
N GLY A 34 -10.17 6.20 7.60
CA GLY A 34 -10.31 7.06 8.77
C GLY A 34 -9.63 6.56 10.05
N GLU A 35 -9.00 5.37 10.04
CA GLU A 35 -8.19 4.89 11.16
C GLU A 35 -6.81 5.57 11.20
N SER A 36 -6.23 5.64 12.40
CA SER A 36 -4.92 6.27 12.62
C SER A 36 -3.78 5.27 12.45
N ILE A 37 -2.64 5.74 11.93
CA ILE A 37 -1.40 4.97 11.87
C ILE A 37 -0.60 4.98 13.18
N ALA A 38 -1.03 5.73 14.20
CA ALA A 38 -0.22 6.04 15.39
C ALA A 38 0.25 4.80 16.16
N ASP A 39 -0.62 3.79 16.30
CA ASP A 39 -0.40 2.63 17.17
C ASP A 39 -0.31 1.30 16.39
N VAL A 40 -0.10 1.37 15.08
CA VAL A 40 0.01 0.19 14.20
C VAL A 40 1.41 0.07 13.60
N ASN A 41 1.81 -1.15 13.22
CA ASN A 41 3.03 -1.38 12.48
C ASN A 41 2.79 -1.20 10.98
N PRO A 42 3.79 -0.78 10.20
CA PRO A 42 3.66 -0.68 8.75
C PRO A 42 3.47 -2.06 8.11
N ASN A 43 2.66 -2.10 7.07
CA ASN A 43 2.47 -3.28 6.22
C ASN A 43 3.69 -3.55 5.33
N GLY A 44 4.41 -2.48 4.95
CA GLY A 44 5.73 -2.55 4.35
C GLY A 44 6.72 -1.69 5.14
N ASN A 45 7.63 -2.33 5.88
CA ASN A 45 8.64 -1.67 6.70
C ASN A 45 9.96 -1.50 5.96
N ASP A 46 10.56 -0.31 6.05
CA ASP A 46 11.86 0.03 5.44
C ASP A 46 11.95 -0.39 3.95
N ILE A 47 10.91 -0.13 3.16
CA ILE A 47 10.89 -0.50 1.73
C ILE A 47 11.87 0.40 0.95
N ASN A 48 12.87 -0.22 0.33
CA ASN A 48 13.86 0.47 -0.49
C ASN A 48 13.39 0.65 -1.94
N PRO A 49 14.00 1.56 -2.72
CA PRO A 49 13.74 1.65 -4.15
C PRO A 49 13.85 0.33 -4.88
N LEU A 50 12.91 0.11 -5.80
CA LEU A 50 12.71 -1.13 -6.58
C LEU A 50 12.14 -2.31 -5.78
N THR A 51 11.74 -2.10 -4.52
CA THR A 51 10.98 -3.12 -3.77
C THR A 51 9.66 -3.42 -4.46
N ILE A 52 9.39 -4.71 -4.65
CA ILE A 52 8.10 -5.24 -5.06
C ILE A 52 7.67 -6.24 -4.01
N ALA A 53 6.53 -6.00 -3.38
CA ALA A 53 5.96 -6.86 -2.36
C ALA A 53 4.47 -7.05 -2.62
N GLY A 54 3.92 -8.20 -2.23
CA GLY A 54 2.51 -8.50 -2.39
C GLY A 54 1.92 -9.14 -1.15
N PHE A 55 0.68 -8.80 -0.83
CA PHE A 55 -0.09 -9.40 0.26
C PHE A 55 -1.58 -9.33 -0.05
N THR A 56 -2.39 -9.99 0.78
CA THR A 56 -3.85 -10.01 0.65
C THR A 56 -4.49 -9.31 1.82
N VAL A 57 -5.60 -8.64 1.55
CA VAL A 57 -6.40 -7.92 2.56
C VAL A 57 -7.87 -8.26 2.39
N GLU A 58 -8.67 -8.06 3.44
CA GLU A 58 -10.12 -8.22 3.35
C GLU A 58 -10.71 -7.17 2.40
N ALA A 59 -11.87 -7.47 1.81
CA ALA A 59 -12.58 -6.46 1.03
C ALA A 59 -13.16 -5.37 1.96
N ASP A 60 -12.63 -4.15 1.84
CA ASP A 60 -13.00 -2.98 2.64
C ASP A 60 -12.46 -1.69 1.99
N SER A 61 -12.82 -0.53 2.55
CA SER A 61 -12.18 0.76 2.24
C SER A 61 -10.94 0.96 3.12
N TYR A 62 -9.81 1.28 2.50
CA TYR A 62 -8.54 1.51 3.18
C TYR A 62 -7.93 2.86 2.83
N ASP A 63 -7.21 3.45 3.79
CA ASP A 63 -6.31 4.57 3.55
C ASP A 63 -4.87 4.07 3.42
N VAL A 64 -4.22 4.45 2.32
CA VAL A 64 -2.79 4.22 2.08
C VAL A 64 -2.01 5.44 2.56
N VAL A 65 -1.09 5.23 3.49
CA VAL A 65 -0.22 6.28 4.03
C VAL A 65 1.23 5.85 3.90
N VAL A 66 2.08 6.76 3.43
CA VAL A 66 3.52 6.54 3.32
C VAL A 66 4.24 7.49 4.25
N THR A 67 5.17 6.98 5.05
CA THR A 67 5.99 7.77 5.98
C THR A 67 7.49 7.61 5.70
N GLY A 68 8.30 8.44 6.35
CA GLY A 68 9.73 8.18 6.50
C GLY A 68 9.98 6.89 7.29
N PRO A 69 11.22 6.38 7.29
CA PRO A 69 11.58 5.19 8.06
C PRO A 69 11.66 5.56 9.53
N SER A 70 11.18 4.67 10.42
CA SER A 70 11.35 4.79 11.88
C SER A 70 10.69 6.01 12.57
N ASP A 71 10.20 7.00 11.82
CA ASP A 71 9.33 8.06 12.31
C ASP A 71 8.05 8.09 11.46
N LYS A 72 6.88 8.16 12.11
CA LYS A 72 5.58 8.17 11.42
C LYS A 72 5.28 9.50 10.72
N THR A 73 6.31 10.22 10.29
CA THR A 73 6.19 11.49 9.56
C THR A 73 5.59 11.20 8.20
N ILE A 74 4.35 11.64 7.98
CA ILE A 74 3.64 11.42 6.72
C ILE A 74 4.36 12.16 5.59
N LEU A 75 4.76 11.41 4.57
CA LEU A 75 5.35 11.91 3.34
C LEU A 75 4.33 11.94 2.21
N ALA A 76 3.39 10.99 2.17
CA ALA A 76 2.30 10.96 1.19
C ALA A 76 1.04 10.28 1.75
N GLY A 77 -0.11 10.65 1.21
CA GLY A 77 -1.42 10.19 1.65
C GLY A 77 -2.01 11.02 2.81
N PRO A 78 -3.14 10.58 3.40
CA PRO A 78 -3.86 9.35 3.05
C PRO A 78 -4.48 9.40 1.65
N GLU A 79 -4.30 8.34 0.87
CA GLU A 79 -5.04 8.08 -0.36
C GLU A 79 -6.01 6.92 -0.11
N THR A 80 -7.31 7.17 -0.27
CA THR A 80 -8.35 6.16 -0.03
C THR A 80 -8.55 5.27 -1.25
N VAL A 81 -8.69 3.96 -1.02
CA VAL A 81 -9.07 2.98 -2.03
C VAL A 81 -10.11 2.00 -1.49
N GLN A 82 -11.16 1.76 -2.27
CA GLN A 82 -12.08 0.64 -2.05
C GLN A 82 -11.48 -0.62 -2.64
N MET A 83 -11.25 -1.64 -1.81
CA MET A 83 -10.72 -2.94 -2.23
C MET A 83 -11.82 -3.99 -2.23
N ASP A 84 -12.05 -4.60 -3.39
CA ASP A 84 -13.09 -5.61 -3.58
C ASP A 84 -12.50 -7.02 -3.68
N ALA A 85 -13.23 -8.01 -3.17
CA ALA A 85 -12.75 -9.39 -3.12
C ALA A 85 -12.55 -9.98 -4.52
N GLY A 86 -11.41 -10.63 -4.74
CA GLY A 86 -11.05 -11.21 -6.03
C GLY A 86 -10.40 -10.22 -7.01
N HIS A 87 -10.23 -8.95 -6.62
CA HIS A 87 -9.56 -7.93 -7.43
C HIS A 87 -8.08 -7.81 -7.06
N LEU A 88 -7.29 -7.31 -8.00
CA LEU A 88 -5.87 -7.03 -7.81
C LEU A 88 -5.64 -5.53 -7.86
N TYR A 89 -5.01 -4.99 -6.83
CA TYR A 89 -4.63 -3.60 -6.74
C TYR A 89 -3.11 -3.45 -6.72
N ARG A 90 -2.63 -2.33 -7.24
CA ARG A 90 -1.23 -1.93 -7.18
C ARG A 90 -1.11 -0.55 -6.58
N ILE A 91 -0.29 -0.44 -5.53
CA ILE A 91 0.21 0.83 -5.00
C ILE A 91 1.58 1.08 -5.60
N LEU A 92 1.66 2.08 -6.47
CA LEU A 92 2.90 2.59 -7.01
C LEU A 92 3.30 3.85 -6.24
N ILE A 93 4.43 3.78 -5.54
CA ILE A 93 5.06 4.95 -4.94
C ILE A 93 6.09 5.47 -5.93
N ARG A 94 6.03 6.74 -6.31
CA ARG A 94 6.94 7.31 -7.32
C ARG A 94 7.37 8.72 -6.99
N ASP A 95 8.47 9.16 -7.57
CA ASP A 95 8.86 10.57 -7.50
C ASP A 95 7.80 11.47 -8.17
N PRO A 96 7.64 12.71 -7.70
CA PRO A 96 6.78 13.69 -8.35
C PRO A 96 7.34 14.07 -9.74
N GLN A 97 6.54 14.78 -10.54
CA GLN A 97 7.04 15.31 -11.82
C GLN A 97 8.26 16.22 -11.57
N GLY A 98 9.37 15.95 -12.25
CA GLY A 98 10.64 16.65 -12.03
C GLY A 98 11.60 15.96 -11.05
N GLY A 99 11.18 14.89 -10.38
CA GLY A 99 12.01 14.16 -9.41
C GLY A 99 11.93 14.74 -7.99
N GLY A 100 12.49 14.03 -7.01
CA GLY A 100 12.62 14.51 -5.63
C GLY A 100 11.58 13.97 -4.65
N SER A 101 11.41 14.70 -3.55
CA SER A 101 10.53 14.37 -2.41
C SER A 101 9.58 15.55 -2.15
N PRO A 102 8.35 15.33 -1.64
CA PRO A 102 7.76 14.06 -1.21
C PRO A 102 7.36 13.13 -2.37
N PRO A 103 7.31 11.80 -2.14
CA PRO A 103 6.82 10.86 -3.13
C PRO A 103 5.30 11.04 -3.37
N VAL A 104 4.82 10.44 -4.45
CA VAL A 104 3.40 10.40 -4.83
C VAL A 104 2.92 8.95 -4.80
N ILE A 105 1.71 8.75 -4.26
CA ILE A 105 1.01 7.46 -4.27
C ILE A 105 0.11 7.42 -5.50
N VAL A 106 0.19 6.33 -6.27
CA VAL A 106 -0.75 6.04 -7.36
C VAL A 106 -1.32 4.66 -7.11
N ILE A 107 -2.64 4.57 -7.03
CA ILE A 107 -3.35 3.31 -6.82
C ILE A 107 -4.06 2.94 -8.12
N THR A 108 -3.81 1.73 -8.62
CA THR A 108 -4.47 1.21 -9.81
C THR A 108 -5.06 -0.16 -9.52
N GLU A 109 -6.31 -0.37 -9.90
CA GLU A 109 -6.87 -1.70 -10.04
C GLU A 109 -6.40 -2.32 -11.37
N GLU A 110 -5.83 -3.51 -11.31
CA GLU A 110 -5.45 -4.27 -12.49
C GLU A 110 -6.68 -5.05 -12.97
N GLY A 111 -7.29 -4.57 -14.06
CA GLY A 111 -8.35 -5.31 -14.75
C GLY A 111 -7.79 -6.59 -15.37
N THR A 112 -8.47 -7.71 -15.15
CA THR A 112 -8.27 -8.89 -16.00
C THR A 112 -8.73 -8.52 -17.40
N GLN A 113 -7.79 -8.40 -18.35
CA GLN A 113 -8.13 -8.31 -19.78
C GLN A 113 -8.81 -9.58 -20.27
#